data_AF-A0ABD5M267-F1
#
_entry.id   AF-A0ABD5M267-F1
#
_cell.length_a   1.000
_cell.length_b   1.000
_cell.length_c   1.000
_cell.angle_alpha   90.00
_cell.angle_beta   90.00
_cell.angle_gamma   90.00
#
_symmetry.space_group_name_H-M   'P 1'
#
loop_
_entity.id
_entity.type
_entity.pdbx_description
1 polymer ?
#
loop_
_entity_poly.entity_id
_entity_poly.type
_entity_poly.pdbx_seq_one_letter_code
_entity_poly.pdbx_strand_id
1 'polypeptide(L)'
;MPTLDITDDHADRIEALREELAAAHAGPYASVDREDTLAYLLDLADAVDDPDRVAEPPSDDPTVEAPDDATNAAAPTAPFDRDRARDLLTARNRRRSDPGPDDPMDLSDIAAAFEITGRSEMTKGELVDAILDAAEALAADPFARVDIDLRPADAADGESADSDDEADAAGDDAGEDDAGEEEADANDASGDDEDEGDDGGAGQLNAMMSLLDTHGDKWREADGDARYEVDLPDGSVETARTKDDVRALLFRNY
;
A
#
# COMPACT_ATOMS: atom_id res chain seq x y z
N MET A 1 6.78 3.30 46.62
CA MET A 1 6.66 3.53 45.18
C MET A 1 5.24 4.00 44.92
N PRO A 2 5.04 5.05 44.10
CA PRO A 2 3.70 5.41 43.64
C PRO A 2 3.05 4.20 42.95
N THR A 3 1.77 3.98 43.22
CA THR A 3 0.97 2.91 42.62
C THR A 3 0.05 3.52 41.56
N LEU A 4 -0.02 2.90 40.39
CA LEU A 4 -0.90 3.29 39.30
C LEU A 4 -2.09 2.32 39.24
N ASP A 5 -3.30 2.85 39.29
CA ASP A 5 -4.51 2.05 39.07
C ASP A 5 -4.78 1.92 37.57
N ILE A 6 -4.93 0.69 37.09
CA ILE A 6 -5.30 0.37 35.70
C ILE A 6 -6.69 -0.27 35.67
N THR A 7 -7.38 -0.17 34.54
CA THR A 7 -8.66 -0.86 34.33
C THR A 7 -8.43 -2.37 34.24
N ASP A 8 -9.46 -3.15 34.55
CA ASP A 8 -9.40 -4.61 34.43
C ASP A 8 -9.09 -5.06 32.99
N ASP A 9 -9.65 -4.36 31.98
CA ASP A 9 -9.36 -4.63 30.57
C ASP A 9 -7.86 -4.44 30.23
N HIS A 10 -7.23 -3.38 30.74
CA HIS A 10 -5.80 -3.18 30.55
C HIS A 10 -4.97 -4.22 31.32
N ALA A 11 -5.43 -4.64 32.50
CA ALA A 11 -4.78 -5.70 33.26
C ALA A 11 -4.83 -7.04 32.52
N ASP A 12 -5.96 -7.36 31.90
CA ASP A 12 -6.17 -8.57 31.10
C ASP A 12 -5.29 -8.56 29.84
N ARG A 13 -5.16 -7.41 29.15
CA ARG A 13 -4.25 -7.29 28.00
C ARG A 13 -2.79 -7.48 28.37
N ILE A 14 -2.36 -6.90 29.49
CA ILE A 14 -0.99 -7.07 29.99
C ILE A 14 -0.75 -8.55 30.36
N GLU A 15 -1.75 -9.21 30.95
CA GLU A 15 -1.66 -10.62 31.32
C GLU A 15 -1.58 -11.54 30.09
N ALA A 16 -2.39 -11.28 29.07
CA ALA A 16 -2.33 -12.02 27.80
C ALA A 16 -0.96 -11.86 27.13
N LEU A 17 -0.40 -10.64 27.10
CA LEU A 17 0.93 -10.39 26.56
C LEU A 17 2.03 -11.10 27.36
N ARG A 18 1.88 -11.17 28.69
CA ARG A 18 2.80 -11.94 29.56
C ARG A 18 2.80 -13.42 29.20
N GLU A 19 1.63 -14.01 29.01
CA GLU A 19 1.49 -15.42 28.62
C GLU A 19 2.09 -15.70 27.24
N GLU A 20 1.89 -14.79 26.29
CA GLU A 20 2.49 -14.86 24.95
C GLU A 20 4.03 -14.83 25.03
N LEU A 21 4.59 -13.84 25.74
CA LEU A 21 6.04 -13.73 25.94
C LEU A 21 6.60 -14.95 26.66
N ALA A 22 5.88 -15.50 27.63
CA ALA A 22 6.28 -16.73 28.31
C ALA A 22 6.27 -17.93 27.36
N ALA A 23 5.25 -18.08 26.52
CA ALA A 23 5.17 -19.16 25.54
C ALA A 23 6.25 -19.06 24.46
N ALA A 24 6.56 -17.86 24.00
CA ALA A 24 7.52 -17.62 22.92
C ALA A 24 8.99 -17.65 23.38
N HIS A 25 9.28 -17.13 24.59
CA HIS A 25 10.65 -16.86 25.02
C HIS A 25 11.03 -17.50 26.35
N ALA A 26 10.06 -17.88 27.19
CA ALA A 26 10.39 -18.54 28.43
C ALA A 26 10.53 -20.05 28.22
N GLY A 27 11.73 -20.57 28.51
CA GLY A 27 11.96 -22.00 28.56
C GLY A 27 11.19 -22.68 29.72
N PRO A 28 11.23 -24.02 29.82
CA PRO A 28 10.45 -24.79 30.81
C PRO A 28 10.65 -24.45 32.29
N TYR A 29 11.67 -23.66 32.61
CA TYR A 29 12.03 -23.23 33.96
C TYR A 29 12.12 -21.71 34.11
N ALA A 30 11.75 -20.95 33.07
CA ALA A 30 11.66 -19.51 33.10
C ALA A 30 10.18 -19.12 33.13
N SER A 31 9.86 -18.07 33.87
CA SER A 31 8.55 -17.43 33.85
C SER A 31 8.75 -15.96 33.55
N VAL A 32 7.80 -15.34 32.87
CA VAL A 32 7.76 -13.90 32.68
C VAL A 32 6.84 -13.33 33.75
N ASP A 33 7.37 -12.43 34.57
CA ASP A 33 6.58 -11.68 35.54
C ASP A 33 5.97 -10.42 34.91
N ARG A 34 4.94 -9.86 35.53
CA ARG A 34 4.26 -8.65 35.03
C ARG A 34 5.23 -7.46 34.90
N GLU A 35 6.21 -7.37 35.79
CA GLU A 35 7.25 -6.34 35.74
C GLU A 35 8.14 -6.47 34.49
N ASP A 36 8.47 -7.71 34.09
CA ASP A 36 9.25 -7.98 32.87
C ASP A 36 8.46 -7.59 31.61
N THR A 37 7.15 -7.88 31.58
CA THR A 37 6.28 -7.46 30.48
C THR A 37 6.20 -5.94 30.35
N LEU A 38 6.13 -5.22 31.47
CA LEU A 38 6.16 -3.75 31.46
C LEU A 38 7.51 -3.20 31.02
N ALA A 39 8.62 -3.80 31.46
CA ALA A 39 9.95 -3.42 31.01
C ALA A 39 10.10 -3.60 29.49
N TYR A 40 9.62 -4.72 28.95
CA TYR A 40 9.60 -4.98 27.51
C TYR A 40 8.80 -3.92 26.74
N LEU A 41 7.61 -3.52 27.23
CA LEU A 41 6.80 -2.48 26.59
C LEU A 41 7.47 -1.10 26.63
N LEU A 42 8.19 -0.78 27.71
CA LEU A 42 8.93 0.48 27.82
C LEU A 42 10.14 0.52 26.88
N ASP A 43 10.90 -0.58 26.80
CA ASP A 43 12.00 -0.71 25.85
C ASP A 43 11.51 -0.63 24.40
N LEU A 44 10.33 -1.21 24.11
CA LEU A 44 9.70 -1.10 22.80
C LEU A 44 9.31 0.35 22.48
N ALA A 45 8.77 1.09 23.46
CA ALA A 45 8.42 2.49 23.28
C ALA A 45 9.65 3.39 23.05
N ASP A 46 10.78 3.13 23.73
CA ASP A 46 12.04 3.85 23.53
C ASP A 46 12.65 3.58 22.14
N ALA A 47 12.35 2.42 21.55
CA ALA A 47 12.82 2.05 20.22
C ALA A 47 11.98 2.64 19.07
N VAL A 48 10.81 3.24 19.33
CA VAL A 48 9.94 3.84 18.30
C VAL A 48 10.50 5.21 17.87
N ASP A 49 10.43 5.53 16.57
CA ASP A 49 10.97 6.76 15.97
C ASP A 49 10.38 8.08 16.52
N ASP A 50 9.15 8.06 17.06
CA ASP A 50 8.48 9.22 17.65
C ASP A 50 7.96 8.89 19.08
N PRO A 51 8.86 8.84 20.08
CA PRO A 51 8.52 8.46 21.46
C PRO A 51 7.83 9.59 22.24
N ASP A 52 7.92 10.83 21.76
CA ASP A 52 7.30 12.02 22.37
C ASP A 52 5.89 12.29 21.83
N ARG A 53 5.36 11.42 20.95
CA ARG A 53 4.01 11.56 20.41
C ARG A 53 2.97 11.51 21.53
N VAL A 54 2.36 12.66 21.80
CA VAL A 54 1.25 12.77 22.75
C VAL A 54 -0.03 12.31 22.06
N ALA A 55 -0.77 11.40 22.69
CA ALA A 55 -2.10 11.02 22.22
C ALA A 55 -3.05 12.22 22.32
N GLU A 56 -3.57 12.68 21.18
CA GLU A 56 -4.67 13.65 21.18
C GLU A 56 -5.87 13.01 21.89
N PRO A 57 -6.46 13.67 22.90
CA PRO A 57 -7.64 13.13 23.56
C PRO A 57 -8.77 13.00 22.54
N PRO A 58 -9.61 11.94 22.63
CA PRO A 58 -10.79 11.83 21.79
C PRO A 58 -11.65 13.08 22.03
N SER A 59 -11.78 13.92 21.00
CA SER A 59 -12.54 15.16 21.08
C SER A 59 -14.04 14.84 21.03
N ASP A 60 -14.63 14.60 22.20
CA ASP A 60 -16.09 14.58 22.39
C ASP A 60 -16.64 16.03 22.46
N ASP A 61 -16.50 16.82 21.39
CA ASP A 61 -17.34 18.02 21.20
C ASP A 61 -17.43 18.42 19.72
N PRO A 62 -18.63 18.40 19.10
CA PRO A 62 -18.86 18.98 17.80
C PRO A 62 -19.17 20.46 17.99
N THR A 63 -18.21 21.35 17.67
CA THR A 63 -18.36 22.79 17.31
C THR A 63 -17.42 23.69 18.12
N VAL A 64 -16.19 23.91 17.64
CA VAL A 64 -15.53 25.24 17.68
C VAL A 64 -14.59 25.39 16.48
N GLU A 65 -14.81 26.44 15.68
CA GLU A 65 -13.91 26.88 14.62
C GLU A 65 -12.65 27.60 15.18
N ALA A 66 -11.47 27.15 14.74
CA ALA A 66 -10.23 27.84 14.32
C ALA A 66 -9.49 28.82 15.30
N PRO A 67 -8.13 28.83 15.33
CA PRO A 67 -7.29 29.13 14.15
C PRO A 67 -6.13 28.16 13.88
N ASP A 68 -5.63 28.23 12.66
CA ASP A 68 -4.62 27.41 11.98
C ASP A 68 -3.33 27.11 12.78
N ASP A 69 -2.91 25.84 12.84
CA ASP A 69 -1.71 25.29 12.16
C ASP A 69 -1.42 23.83 12.59
N ALA A 70 -1.14 22.99 11.58
CA ALA A 70 -0.59 21.63 11.59
C ALA A 70 -1.44 20.44 12.09
N THR A 71 -2.49 20.14 11.31
CA THR A 71 -3.23 18.86 11.26
C THR A 71 -2.33 17.71 10.81
N ASN A 72 -2.22 16.63 11.60
CA ASN A 72 -1.92 15.28 11.09
C ASN A 72 -2.81 14.23 11.76
N ALA A 73 -4.12 14.47 11.70
CA ALA A 73 -5.09 13.40 11.52
C ALA A 73 -5.11 13.07 10.02
N ALA A 74 -5.29 11.80 9.64
CA ALA A 74 -5.45 11.40 8.25
C ALA A 74 -6.55 12.23 7.59
N ALA A 75 -6.15 13.32 6.94
CA ALA A 75 -7.06 14.23 6.29
C ALA A 75 -7.65 13.50 5.09
N PRO A 76 -8.94 13.72 4.75
CA PRO A 76 -9.36 13.49 3.37
C PRO A 76 -8.34 14.21 2.50
N THR A 77 -7.73 13.54 1.50
CA THR A 77 -6.64 14.04 0.67
C THR A 77 -6.74 15.55 0.52
N ALA A 78 -6.01 16.29 1.36
CA ALA A 78 -6.27 17.71 1.48
C ALA A 78 -5.96 18.30 0.10
N PRO A 79 -6.88 19.07 -0.49
CA PRO A 79 -6.67 19.60 -1.83
C PRO A 79 -5.33 20.33 -1.86
N PHE A 80 -4.61 20.21 -2.97
CA PHE A 80 -3.30 20.82 -3.15
C PHE A 80 -3.38 22.33 -2.84
N ASP A 81 -2.73 22.75 -1.74
CA ASP A 81 -2.68 24.15 -1.33
C ASP A 81 -1.67 24.91 -2.19
N ARG A 82 -2.18 25.40 -3.32
CA ARG A 82 -1.43 26.13 -4.34
C ARG A 82 -0.83 27.43 -3.79
N ASP A 83 -1.52 28.14 -2.90
CA ASP A 83 -1.06 29.41 -2.35
C ASP A 83 0.13 29.21 -1.40
N ARG A 84 0.02 28.25 -0.48
CA ARG A 84 1.13 27.87 0.39
C ARG A 84 2.34 27.38 -0.39
N ALA A 85 2.12 26.56 -1.43
CA ALA A 85 3.20 26.09 -2.29
C ALA A 85 3.86 27.25 -3.05
N ARG A 86 3.09 28.24 -3.51
CA ARG A 86 3.59 29.44 -4.18
C ARG A 86 4.52 30.24 -3.28
N ASP A 87 4.14 30.46 -2.03
CA ASP A 87 4.94 31.23 -1.07
C ASP A 87 6.29 30.56 -0.80
N LEU A 88 6.28 29.23 -0.58
CA LEU A 88 7.49 28.44 -0.37
C LEU A 88 8.42 28.44 -1.59
N LEU A 89 7.88 28.31 -2.80
CA LEU A 89 8.67 28.35 -4.04
C LEU A 89 9.20 29.75 -4.33
N THR A 90 8.43 30.79 -4.05
CA THR A 90 8.85 32.19 -4.27
C THR A 90 10.00 32.58 -3.34
N ALA A 91 10.07 32.03 -2.13
CA ALA A 91 11.18 32.22 -1.20
C ALA A 91 12.50 31.57 -1.69
N ARG A 92 12.44 30.57 -2.58
CA ARG A 92 13.64 29.89 -3.10
C ARG A 92 14.36 30.69 -4.18
N ASN A 93 15.66 30.44 -4.34
CA ASN A 93 16.45 31.02 -5.42
C ASN A 93 16.14 30.35 -6.76
N ARG A 94 16.16 31.13 -7.87
CA ARG A 94 15.88 30.61 -9.21
C ARG A 94 16.91 29.57 -9.67
N ARG A 95 18.19 29.88 -9.46
CA ARG A 95 19.33 29.02 -9.76
C ARG A 95 20.40 29.26 -8.72
N ARG A 96 20.96 28.19 -8.15
CA ARG A 96 22.02 28.27 -7.14
C ARG A 96 23.39 28.18 -7.81
N SER A 97 24.37 28.90 -7.26
CA SER A 97 25.76 28.90 -7.76
C SER A 97 26.66 27.89 -7.03
N ASP A 98 26.31 27.48 -5.82
CA ASP A 98 27.07 26.52 -4.99
C ASP A 98 26.11 25.77 -4.03
N PRO A 99 25.67 24.56 -4.36
CA PRO A 99 24.78 23.76 -3.49
C PRO A 99 25.58 22.94 -2.46
N GLY A 100 25.25 23.10 -1.17
CA GLY A 100 25.66 22.14 -0.14
C GLY A 100 24.83 20.84 -0.22
N PRO A 101 25.30 19.74 0.39
CA PRO A 101 24.56 18.46 0.40
C PRO A 101 23.25 18.53 1.19
N ASP A 102 23.15 19.42 2.18
CA ASP A 102 21.97 19.59 3.04
C ASP A 102 21.05 20.73 2.57
N ASP A 103 21.37 21.36 1.45
CA ASP A 103 20.62 22.50 0.95
C ASP A 103 19.35 22.07 0.19
N PRO A 104 18.20 22.73 0.42
CA PRO A 104 17.00 22.45 -0.35
C PRO A 104 17.20 22.82 -1.83
N MET A 105 16.63 21.98 -2.71
CA MET A 105 16.67 22.14 -4.17
C MET A 105 16.26 23.54 -4.62
N ASP A 106 16.93 24.04 -5.66
CA ASP A 106 16.56 25.32 -6.27
C ASP A 106 15.39 25.18 -7.26
N LEU A 107 14.82 26.30 -7.72
CA LEU A 107 13.66 26.26 -8.63
C LEU A 107 13.97 25.59 -9.98
N SER A 108 15.21 25.70 -10.46
CA SER A 108 15.62 25.06 -11.72
C SER A 108 15.74 23.54 -11.57
N ASP A 109 16.18 23.08 -10.40
CA ASP A 109 16.25 21.66 -10.04
C ASP A 109 14.86 21.06 -9.84
N ILE A 110 13.98 21.77 -9.12
CA ILE A 110 12.58 21.37 -8.93
C ILE A 110 11.86 21.30 -10.28
N ALA A 111 12.01 22.32 -11.13
CA ALA A 111 11.45 22.29 -12.48
C ALA A 111 12.00 21.14 -13.34
N ALA A 112 13.24 20.70 -13.10
CA ALA A 112 13.80 19.53 -13.76
C ALA A 112 13.10 18.24 -13.32
N ALA A 113 12.83 18.10 -12.02
CA ALA A 113 12.13 16.94 -11.46
C ALA A 113 10.69 16.83 -11.96
N PHE A 114 10.04 17.97 -12.24
CA PHE A 114 8.71 18.03 -12.87
C PHE A 114 8.76 18.01 -14.41
N GLU A 115 9.93 17.78 -15.02
CA GLU A 115 10.13 17.70 -16.48
C GLU A 115 9.64 18.94 -17.26
N ILE A 116 9.74 20.13 -16.65
CA ILE A 116 9.24 21.38 -17.25
C ILE A 116 10.17 21.83 -18.38
N THR A 117 9.61 21.90 -19.59
CA THR A 117 10.30 22.38 -20.79
C THR A 117 10.43 23.92 -20.80
N GLY A 118 11.40 24.47 -21.53
CA GLY A 118 11.56 25.94 -21.64
C GLY A 118 12.04 26.67 -20.36
N ARG A 119 12.41 25.95 -19.29
CA ARG A 119 12.83 26.51 -17.98
C ARG A 119 13.91 27.60 -18.02
N SER A 120 14.78 27.59 -19.03
CA SER A 120 15.84 28.59 -19.21
C SER A 120 15.29 29.96 -19.66
N GLU A 121 14.20 29.97 -20.41
CA GLU A 121 13.59 31.18 -20.99
C GLU A 121 12.54 31.80 -20.07
N MET A 122 11.94 31.01 -19.17
CA MET A 122 10.93 31.45 -18.20
C MET A 122 11.51 32.43 -17.16
N THR A 123 10.73 33.42 -16.76
CA THR A 123 11.01 34.23 -15.57
C THR A 123 10.86 33.40 -14.30
N LYS A 124 11.33 33.91 -13.15
CA LYS A 124 11.16 33.21 -11.86
C LYS A 124 9.67 32.96 -11.56
N GLY A 125 8.80 33.93 -11.83
CA GLY A 125 7.36 33.81 -11.61
C GLY A 125 6.74 32.74 -12.50
N GLU A 126 7.01 32.80 -13.81
CA GLU A 126 6.51 31.79 -14.76
C GLU A 126 7.01 30.38 -14.43
N LEU A 127 8.26 30.25 -13.96
CA LEU A 127 8.80 28.97 -13.53
C LEU A 127 8.07 28.43 -12.28
N VAL A 128 7.73 29.30 -11.34
CA VAL A 128 6.93 28.92 -10.15
C VAL A 128 5.52 28.51 -10.58
N ASP A 129 4.88 29.27 -11.46
CA ASP A 129 3.54 28.95 -11.97
C ASP A 129 3.53 27.58 -12.67
N ALA A 130 4.51 27.31 -13.54
CA ALA A 130 4.65 26.02 -14.21
C ALA A 130 4.88 24.85 -13.23
N ILE A 131 5.66 25.07 -12.16
CA ILE A 131 5.85 24.04 -11.11
C ILE A 131 4.53 23.78 -10.38
N LEU A 132 3.76 24.83 -10.07
CA LEU A 132 2.48 24.70 -9.38
C LEU A 132 1.46 23.94 -10.24
N ASP A 133 1.35 24.26 -11.52
CA ASP A 133 0.44 23.56 -12.44
C ASP A 133 0.81 22.06 -12.55
N ALA A 134 2.11 21.74 -12.62
CA ALA A 134 2.57 20.35 -12.66
C ALA A 134 2.35 19.60 -11.34
N ALA A 135 2.50 20.29 -10.20
CA ALA A 135 2.25 19.72 -8.89
C ALA A 135 0.75 19.51 -8.62
N GLU A 136 -0.10 20.43 -9.09
CA GLU A 136 -1.56 20.33 -8.99
C GLU A 136 -2.08 19.17 -9.85
N ALA A 137 -1.61 19.03 -11.09
CA ALA A 137 -1.94 17.88 -11.94
C ALA A 137 -1.52 16.55 -11.30
N LEU A 138 -0.34 16.51 -10.68
CA LEU A 138 0.15 15.32 -9.97
C LEU A 138 -0.67 15.01 -8.70
N ALA A 139 -1.15 16.03 -8.00
CA ALA A 139 -1.99 15.86 -6.83
C ALA A 139 -3.38 15.35 -7.21
N ALA A 140 -3.93 15.80 -8.35
CA ALA A 140 -5.20 15.32 -8.89
C ALA A 140 -5.10 13.89 -9.43
N ASP A 141 -3.96 13.55 -10.07
CA ASP A 141 -3.70 12.24 -10.63
C ASP A 141 -2.22 11.82 -10.40
N PRO A 142 -1.96 11.05 -9.32
CA PRO A 142 -0.62 10.59 -8.99
C PRO A 142 0.02 9.69 -10.06
N PHE A 143 -0.81 9.04 -10.87
CA PHE A 143 -0.42 7.99 -11.79
C PHE A 143 -0.51 8.40 -13.27
N ALA A 144 -0.88 9.65 -13.56
CA ALA A 144 -0.91 10.22 -14.92
C ALA A 144 0.39 10.03 -15.71
N ARG A 145 1.56 9.93 -15.04
CA ARG A 145 2.86 9.70 -15.70
C ARG A 145 3.07 8.28 -16.20
N VAL A 146 2.35 7.31 -15.66
CA VAL A 146 2.55 5.87 -15.93
C VAL A 146 1.30 5.22 -16.54
N ASP A 147 0.31 6.01 -16.94
CA ASP A 147 -0.93 5.55 -17.59
C ASP A 147 -1.69 4.51 -16.75
N ILE A 148 -1.78 4.75 -15.43
CA ILE A 148 -2.59 3.95 -14.51
C ILE A 148 -3.73 4.83 -14.02
N ASP A 149 -4.97 4.46 -14.36
CA ASP A 149 -6.16 5.13 -13.86
C ASP A 149 -6.61 4.51 -12.53
N LEU A 150 -6.52 5.28 -11.44
CA LEU A 150 -7.01 4.89 -10.11
C LEU A 150 -8.32 5.58 -9.74
N ARG A 151 -8.99 6.26 -10.68
CA ARG A 151 -10.27 6.88 -10.40
C ARG A 151 -11.27 5.78 -10.03
N PRO A 152 -12.03 5.94 -8.94
CA PRO A 152 -13.07 4.99 -8.61
C PRO A 152 -14.09 4.97 -9.76
N ALA A 153 -14.50 3.77 -10.18
CA ALA A 153 -15.43 3.58 -11.31
C ALA A 153 -16.77 4.34 -11.17
N ASP A 154 -17.09 4.81 -9.97
CA ASP A 154 -18.28 5.59 -9.62
C ASP A 154 -18.11 7.13 -9.83
N ALA A 155 -16.90 7.61 -10.15
CA ALA A 155 -16.62 9.02 -10.45
C ALA A 155 -16.63 9.34 -11.96
N ALA A 156 -17.08 8.41 -12.80
CA ALA A 156 -17.15 8.57 -14.26
C ALA A 156 -18.30 9.49 -14.74
N ASP A 157 -19.15 9.98 -13.84
CA ASP A 157 -20.21 10.96 -14.15
C ASP A 157 -19.76 12.37 -13.76
N GLY A 158 -18.91 12.96 -14.61
CA GLY A 158 -18.30 14.27 -14.37
C GLY A 158 -17.60 14.83 -15.60
N GLU A 159 -18.34 14.97 -16.69
CA GLU A 159 -18.06 15.86 -17.83
C GLU A 159 -16.72 15.67 -18.56
N SER A 160 -16.64 14.59 -19.35
CA SER A 160 -16.00 14.67 -20.67
C SER A 160 -17.03 15.23 -21.66
N ALA A 161 -17.12 16.56 -21.74
CA ALA A 161 -17.80 17.24 -22.83
C ALA A 161 -16.95 17.11 -24.10
N ASP A 162 -17.16 16.02 -24.83
CA ASP A 162 -16.74 15.89 -26.22
C ASP A 162 -17.82 16.50 -27.11
N SER A 163 -17.43 17.36 -28.06
CA SER A 163 -17.94 17.41 -29.44
C SER A 163 -17.75 18.80 -30.06
N ASP A 164 -16.71 18.96 -30.87
CA ASP A 164 -16.77 19.87 -32.02
C ASP A 164 -16.21 19.14 -33.25
N ASP A 165 -17.15 18.86 -34.16
CA ASP A 165 -17.03 18.89 -35.62
C ASP A 165 -16.19 17.82 -36.35
N GLU A 166 -16.87 16.97 -37.16
CA GLU A 166 -16.87 17.09 -38.63
C GLU A 166 -17.48 15.83 -39.32
N ALA A 167 -18.37 16.10 -40.29
CA ALA A 167 -18.64 15.38 -41.55
C ALA A 167 -19.36 13.99 -41.61
N ASP A 168 -20.68 14.06 -41.85
CA ASP A 168 -21.37 13.72 -43.13
C ASP A 168 -20.98 12.43 -43.92
N ALA A 169 -21.89 11.44 -44.01
CA ALA A 169 -22.54 11.04 -45.28
C ALA A 169 -23.35 9.71 -45.19
N ALA A 170 -24.49 9.74 -45.89
CA ALA A 170 -25.63 8.81 -45.91
C ALA A 170 -25.48 7.39 -46.53
N GLY A 171 -26.46 6.54 -46.21
CA GLY A 171 -26.98 5.40 -47.01
C GLY A 171 -27.46 4.24 -46.12
N ASP A 172 -28.77 4.07 -45.81
CA ASP A 172 -29.80 3.35 -46.62
C ASP A 172 -29.45 1.85 -46.77
N ASP A 173 -30.22 0.80 -46.45
CA ASP A 173 -31.66 0.52 -46.33
C ASP A 173 -31.83 -0.91 -45.73
N ALA A 174 -33.05 -1.24 -45.28
CA ALA A 174 -33.74 -2.53 -45.03
C ALA A 174 -32.98 -3.88 -45.21
N GLY A 175 -33.23 -4.96 -44.48
CA GLY A 175 -34.44 -5.51 -43.84
C GLY A 175 -34.49 -7.03 -44.13
N GLU A 176 -35.20 -7.79 -43.27
CA GLU A 176 -35.69 -9.19 -43.46
C GLU A 176 -34.61 -10.32 -43.45
N ASP A 177 -34.59 -11.26 -42.49
CA ASP A 177 -35.51 -12.35 -42.08
C ASP A 177 -34.96 -13.73 -42.51
N ASP A 178 -35.23 -14.72 -41.66
CA ASP A 178 -35.50 -16.13 -41.97
C ASP A 178 -34.44 -17.24 -41.83
N ALA A 179 -34.88 -18.27 -41.07
CA ALA A 179 -34.56 -19.71 -41.01
C ALA A 179 -33.11 -20.16 -40.71
N GLY A 180 -32.84 -21.17 -39.86
CA GLY A 180 -33.63 -22.29 -39.35
C GLY A 180 -32.72 -23.52 -39.24
N GLU A 181 -33.15 -24.53 -38.45
CA GLU A 181 -32.52 -25.86 -38.17
C GLU A 181 -31.59 -25.88 -36.94
N GLU A 182 -32.03 -26.33 -35.75
CA GLU A 182 -32.30 -27.73 -35.29
C GLU A 182 -31.02 -28.61 -35.39
N GLU A 183 -30.48 -29.16 -34.30
CA GLU A 183 -30.99 -30.36 -33.63
C GLU A 183 -30.32 -30.65 -32.27
N ALA A 184 -31.13 -31.29 -31.42
CA ALA A 184 -30.89 -32.16 -30.25
C ALA A 184 -29.49 -32.30 -29.61
N ASP A 185 -29.42 -32.23 -28.27
CA ASP A 185 -29.65 -33.42 -27.45
C ASP A 185 -29.93 -33.05 -25.98
N ALA A 186 -30.78 -33.86 -25.34
CA ALA A 186 -31.26 -33.68 -23.98
C ALA A 186 -30.66 -34.76 -23.07
N ASN A 187 -30.80 -34.51 -21.75
CA ASN A 187 -30.44 -35.37 -20.61
C ASN A 187 -28.96 -35.28 -20.18
N ASP A 188 -28.59 -35.18 -18.91
CA ASP A 188 -29.21 -35.70 -17.69
C ASP A 188 -28.48 -35.13 -16.44
N ALA A 189 -29.20 -35.11 -15.32
CA ALA A 189 -28.72 -35.20 -13.93
C ALA A 189 -27.89 -34.06 -13.27
N SER A 190 -28.63 -33.26 -12.49
CA SER A 190 -28.42 -32.92 -11.06
C SER A 190 -27.04 -33.08 -10.41
N GLY A 191 -26.59 -31.98 -9.82
CA GLY A 191 -25.72 -31.85 -8.63
C GLY A 191 -25.57 -30.35 -8.40
N ASP A 192 -26.40 -29.72 -7.57
CA ASP A 192 -26.04 -29.38 -6.18
C ASP A 192 -24.64 -28.73 -6.14
N ASP A 193 -24.60 -27.44 -6.48
CA ASP A 193 -23.44 -26.58 -6.23
C ASP A 193 -23.83 -25.66 -5.08
N GLU A 194 -23.28 -26.00 -3.92
CA GLU A 194 -23.25 -25.17 -2.74
C GLU A 194 -22.46 -23.90 -3.04
N ASP A 195 -23.07 -22.80 -2.66
CA ASP A 195 -22.51 -21.48 -2.45
C ASP A 195 -21.25 -21.55 -1.57
N GLU A 196 -20.07 -21.37 -2.17
CA GLU A 196 -18.89 -20.91 -1.43
C GLU A 196 -18.14 -19.85 -2.25
N GLY A 197 -18.07 -18.66 -1.66
CA GLY A 197 -17.65 -17.42 -2.26
C GLY A 197 -16.22 -17.41 -2.81
N ASP A 198 -16.11 -16.63 -3.89
CA ASP A 198 -14.90 -16.02 -4.40
C ASP A 198 -14.11 -15.30 -3.30
N ASP A 199 -13.05 -15.95 -2.78
CA ASP A 199 -11.97 -15.32 -2.01
C ASP A 199 -10.67 -15.37 -2.83
N GLY A 200 -10.59 -14.46 -3.79
CA GLY A 200 -9.49 -14.36 -4.77
C GLY A 200 -8.16 -13.81 -4.23
N GLY A 201 -7.88 -13.87 -2.93
CA GLY A 201 -6.64 -13.30 -2.37
C GLY A 201 -6.05 -14.04 -1.17
N ALA A 202 -6.88 -14.46 -0.21
CA ALA A 202 -6.38 -15.21 0.95
C ALA A 202 -6.22 -16.70 0.64
N GLY A 203 -7.03 -17.24 -0.28
CA GLY A 203 -6.92 -18.63 -0.75
C GLY A 203 -5.56 -18.94 -1.40
N GLN A 204 -5.00 -18.02 -2.19
CA GLN A 204 -3.71 -18.23 -2.87
C GLN A 204 -2.52 -18.18 -1.89
N LEU A 205 -2.54 -17.27 -0.92
CA LEU A 205 -1.52 -17.19 0.14
C LEU A 205 -1.61 -18.37 1.10
N ASN A 206 -2.82 -18.81 1.45
CA ASN A 206 -3.07 -19.98 2.29
C ASN A 206 -2.68 -21.29 1.56
N ALA A 207 -2.97 -21.40 0.26
CA ALA A 207 -2.45 -22.49 -0.58
C ALA A 207 -0.91 -22.45 -0.66
N MET A 208 -0.31 -21.26 -0.69
CA MET A 208 1.15 -21.09 -0.64
C MET A 208 1.77 -21.44 0.71
N MET A 209 1.08 -21.22 1.83
CA MET A 209 1.54 -21.66 3.16
C MET A 209 1.36 -23.18 3.33
N SER A 210 0.25 -23.72 2.81
CA SER A 210 -0.04 -25.15 2.82
C SER A 210 0.87 -25.96 1.88
N LEU A 211 1.51 -25.33 0.88
CA LEU A 211 2.45 -26.00 -0.03
C LEU A 211 3.71 -26.54 0.69
N LEU A 212 4.23 -25.81 1.68
CA LEU A 212 5.37 -26.28 2.47
C LEU A 212 5.01 -27.46 3.36
N ASP A 213 3.80 -27.47 3.91
CA ASP A 213 3.29 -28.58 4.73
C ASP A 213 2.94 -29.79 3.86
N THR A 214 2.33 -29.58 2.68
CA THR A 214 1.97 -30.65 1.74
C THR A 214 3.21 -31.34 1.17
N HIS A 215 4.29 -30.59 0.97
CA HIS A 215 5.57 -31.12 0.47
C HIS A 215 6.63 -31.22 1.57
N GLY A 216 6.24 -31.34 2.85
CA GLY A 216 7.17 -31.47 3.99
C GLY A 216 8.13 -32.67 3.88
N ASP A 217 7.78 -33.68 3.09
CA ASP A 217 8.65 -34.84 2.79
C ASP A 217 9.72 -34.55 1.73
N LYS A 218 9.69 -33.38 1.09
CA LYS A 218 10.55 -33.00 -0.04
C LYS A 218 11.57 -31.92 0.30
N TRP A 219 11.47 -31.31 1.46
CA TRP A 219 12.44 -30.31 1.90
C TRP A 219 12.79 -30.53 3.37
N ARG A 220 14.02 -30.20 3.74
CA ARG A 220 14.52 -30.31 5.12
C ARG A 220 15.42 -29.14 5.47
N GLU A 221 15.48 -28.81 6.75
CA GLU A 221 16.50 -27.89 7.27
C GLU A 221 17.86 -28.59 7.19
N ALA A 222 18.84 -27.93 6.59
CA ALA A 222 20.17 -28.48 6.37
C ALA A 222 21.15 -27.88 7.37
N ASP A 223 22.04 -28.72 7.91
CA ASP A 223 23.08 -28.32 8.87
C ASP A 223 24.31 -27.66 8.21
N GLY A 224 24.19 -27.21 6.94
CA GLY A 224 25.27 -26.67 6.11
C GLY A 224 25.24 -25.14 5.94
N ASP A 225 26.04 -24.61 4.99
CA ASP A 225 26.09 -23.16 4.68
C ASP A 225 24.76 -22.59 4.15
N ALA A 226 23.89 -23.45 3.62
CA ALA A 226 22.51 -23.11 3.28
C ALA A 226 21.57 -23.74 4.32
N ARG A 227 20.57 -22.97 4.74
CA ARG A 227 19.69 -23.36 5.83
C ARG A 227 18.65 -24.39 5.43
N TYR A 228 18.31 -24.50 4.15
CA TYR A 228 17.29 -25.44 3.66
C TYR A 228 17.77 -26.17 2.41
N GLU A 229 17.35 -27.42 2.25
CA GLU A 229 17.60 -28.27 1.09
C GLU A 229 16.29 -28.88 0.58
N VAL A 230 16.12 -28.94 -0.74
CA VAL A 230 14.91 -29.44 -1.43
C VAL A 230 15.29 -30.56 -2.38
N ASP A 231 14.60 -31.69 -2.27
CA ASP A 231 14.72 -32.84 -3.16
C ASP A 231 13.82 -32.64 -4.40
N LEU A 232 14.46 -32.36 -5.53
CA LEU A 232 13.78 -32.18 -6.81
C LEU A 232 13.30 -33.53 -7.39
N PRO A 233 12.27 -33.51 -8.24
CA PRO A 233 11.75 -34.73 -8.88
C PRO A 233 12.72 -35.34 -9.89
N ASP A 234 13.76 -34.60 -10.29
CA ASP A 234 14.87 -35.08 -11.12
C ASP A 234 15.93 -35.87 -10.32
N GLY A 235 15.76 -35.97 -9.00
CA GLY A 235 16.66 -36.65 -8.07
C GLY A 235 17.86 -35.82 -7.62
N SER A 236 17.91 -34.53 -7.97
CA SER A 236 18.92 -33.59 -7.48
C SER A 236 18.47 -32.88 -6.20
N VAL A 237 19.43 -32.32 -5.46
CA VAL A 237 19.17 -31.55 -4.23
C VAL A 237 19.55 -30.10 -4.49
N GLU A 238 18.60 -29.17 -4.34
CA GLU A 238 18.86 -27.73 -4.41
C GLU A 238 18.88 -27.10 -3.01
N THR A 239 19.73 -26.10 -2.82
CA THR A 239 19.89 -25.39 -1.55
C THR A 239 19.18 -24.04 -1.59
N ALA A 240 18.56 -23.68 -0.47
CA ALA A 240 17.80 -22.46 -0.28
C ALA A 240 18.18 -21.75 1.01
N ARG A 241 18.10 -20.41 1.01
CA ARG A 241 18.41 -19.58 2.18
C ARG A 241 17.17 -19.24 2.99
N THR A 242 16.02 -19.11 2.33
CA THR A 242 14.74 -18.81 2.97
C THR A 242 13.68 -19.84 2.64
N LYS A 243 12.62 -19.92 3.46
CA LYS A 243 11.46 -20.78 3.20
C LYS A 243 10.66 -20.33 1.97
N ASP A 244 10.76 -19.05 1.59
CA ASP A 244 10.16 -18.53 0.37
C ASP A 244 10.88 -19.09 -0.88
N ASP A 245 12.21 -19.17 -0.83
CA ASP A 245 13.00 -19.81 -1.89
C ASP A 245 12.65 -21.30 -2.01
N VAL A 246 12.52 -22.02 -0.88
CA VAL A 246 12.08 -23.43 -0.85
C VAL A 246 10.72 -23.58 -1.55
N ARG A 247 9.79 -22.68 -1.25
CA ARG A 247 8.46 -22.66 -1.85
C ARG A 247 8.51 -22.40 -3.36
N ALA A 248 9.33 -21.45 -3.80
CA ALA A 248 9.54 -21.17 -5.23
C ALA A 248 10.14 -22.38 -5.97
N LEU A 249 11.06 -23.11 -5.32
CA LEU A 249 11.64 -24.35 -5.87
C LEU A 249 10.62 -25.48 -5.96
N LEU A 250 9.77 -25.64 -4.95
CA LEU A 250 8.68 -26.62 -4.97
C LEU A 250 7.65 -26.26 -6.05
N PHE A 251 7.20 -25.01 -6.11
CA PHE A 251 6.23 -24.55 -7.10
C PHE A 251 6.70 -24.68 -8.56
N ARG A 252 8.01 -24.54 -8.80
CA ARG A 252 8.58 -24.69 -10.14
C ARG A 252 8.69 -26.15 -10.59
N ASN A 253 8.75 -27.09 -9.64
CA ASN A 253 9.08 -28.48 -9.91
C ASN A 253 7.94 -29.47 -9.60
N TYR A 254 6.91 -29.07 -8.86
CA TYR A 254 5.79 -29.91 -8.42
C TYR A 254 4.43 -29.25 -8.64
#